data_AF-A0A7G8BXN0-F1
#
_entry.id   AF-A0A7G8BXN0-F1
#
_cell.length_a   1.000
_cell.length_b   1.000
_cell.length_c   1.000
_cell.angle_alpha   90.00
_cell.angle_beta   90.00
_cell.angle_gamma   90.00
#
_symmetry.space_group_name_H-M   'P 1'
#
loop_
_entity.id
_entity.type
_entity.pdbx_description
1 polymer ?
#
loop_
_entity_poly.entity_id
_entity_poly.type
_entity_poly.pdbx_seq_one_letter_code
_entity_poly.pdbx_strand_id
1 'polypeptide(L)'
;MRSKSSSAEILHALAPVRRPELDALRGLFLVWMTLTHLPTRMSELVNTPFGYVTSADGFVLLSAMLVSQIYLRRAAGDPERLRASLWKRAFRLYQYHLFMLTVAFTVVAAIAVRHHRIALTNLLDFYLAHPVVAIIGSLLLIYCPPLLDILPMYVLFLLLTPFILYLALRRGWTPIVLSSFTIWVLAQFGLRVLVHDIIVKVTHLPIPLQQTGAFDLFSWQWLWVAGLWIGARSDEGENPLRHIRGGWVALCAVLCVFFVALRHQWLGPHVTPQAFGYSLDKWRIGPLRMVNLVACAGVLYWSRRYVKRIVSREPFLTLGAASMEVFCTHLLFVFVGLAMLYNEVPELHGIYALLLLIGTFIGLIFVASRQVRRKQKERGMRSARAAT
;
A
#
# COMPACT_ATOMS: atom_id res chain seq x y z
N MET A 1 18.76 7.70 -46.94
CA MET A 1 19.49 7.01 -45.86
C MET A 1 18.71 7.13 -44.55
N ARG A 2 17.89 6.12 -44.20
CA ARG A 2 17.20 6.06 -42.90
C ARG A 2 18.12 5.34 -41.91
N SER A 3 18.56 6.07 -40.88
CA SER A 3 19.36 5.55 -39.78
C SER A 3 18.65 4.35 -39.13
N LYS A 4 19.27 3.17 -39.19
CA LYS A 4 18.96 2.03 -38.33
C LYS A 4 19.48 2.39 -36.94
N SER A 5 18.69 3.10 -36.13
CA SER A 5 18.95 3.15 -34.69
C SER A 5 18.98 1.70 -34.21
N SER A 6 20.11 1.32 -33.62
CA SER A 6 20.37 -0.04 -33.18
C SER A 6 19.25 -0.44 -32.20
N SER A 7 18.70 -1.65 -32.33
CA SER A 7 17.72 -2.17 -31.36
C SER A 7 18.22 -2.05 -29.92
N ALA A 8 19.55 -2.01 -29.69
CA ALA A 8 20.16 -1.74 -28.40
C ALA A 8 19.94 -0.29 -27.91
N GLU A 9 20.00 0.73 -28.77
CA GLU A 9 19.70 2.12 -28.40
C GLU A 9 18.23 2.32 -28.04
N ILE A 10 17.33 1.69 -28.81
CA ILE A 10 15.89 1.69 -28.52
C ILE A 10 15.63 0.97 -27.18
N LEU A 11 16.28 -0.18 -26.94
CA LEU A 11 16.19 -0.91 -25.67
C LEU A 11 16.79 -0.14 -24.49
N HIS A 12 17.84 0.66 -24.71
CA HIS A 12 18.47 1.51 -23.69
C HIS A 12 17.62 2.75 -23.38
N ALA A 13 16.96 3.34 -24.37
CA ALA A 13 15.99 4.43 -24.20
C ALA A 13 14.70 3.95 -23.49
N LEU A 14 14.33 2.67 -23.66
CA LEU A 14 13.20 2.01 -22.99
C LEU A 14 13.58 1.39 -21.62
N ALA A 15 14.85 1.50 -21.20
CA ALA A 15 15.27 1.03 -19.89
C ALA A 15 14.66 1.96 -18.81
N PRO A 16 13.89 1.43 -17.85
CA PRO A 16 13.24 2.24 -16.85
C PRO A 16 14.32 2.89 -15.99
N VAL A 17 14.43 4.22 -16.10
CA VAL A 17 15.27 5.03 -15.22
C VAL A 17 14.69 4.90 -13.82
N ARG A 18 15.35 4.10 -12.99
CA ARG A 18 14.97 3.92 -11.59
C ARG A 18 15.12 5.27 -10.90
N ARG A 19 14.04 5.76 -10.28
CA ARG A 19 14.03 7.00 -9.49
C ARG A 19 14.28 6.67 -8.01
N PRO A 20 15.52 6.83 -7.50
CA PRO A 20 15.86 6.40 -6.14
C PRO A 20 15.03 7.11 -5.07
N GLU A 21 14.54 8.33 -5.36
CA GLU A 21 13.74 9.10 -4.41
C GLU A 21 12.38 8.44 -4.13
N LEU A 22 11.78 7.81 -5.14
CA LEU A 22 10.50 7.11 -4.99
C LEU A 22 10.68 5.80 -4.23
N ASP A 23 11.82 5.12 -4.40
CA ASP A 23 12.17 4.00 -3.54
C ASP A 23 12.41 4.46 -2.09
N ALA A 24 13.16 5.54 -1.88
CA ALA A 24 13.34 6.11 -0.54
C ALA A 24 12.01 6.46 0.15
N LEU A 25 11.06 7.10 -0.54
CA LEU A 25 9.73 7.39 0.01
C LEU A 25 8.97 6.11 0.37
N ARG A 26 9.10 5.03 -0.41
CA ARG A 26 8.52 3.73 -0.06
C ARG A 26 9.18 3.15 1.20
N GLY A 27 10.50 3.29 1.31
CA GLY A 27 11.25 2.94 2.53
C GLY A 27 10.73 3.69 3.74
N LEU A 28 10.49 4.99 3.63
CA LEU A 28 9.89 5.81 4.70
C LEU A 28 8.50 5.27 5.08
N PHE A 29 7.63 4.99 4.11
CA PHE A 29 6.31 4.44 4.41
C PHE A 29 6.36 3.06 5.05
N LEU A 30 7.35 2.22 4.72
CA LEU A 30 7.56 0.92 5.37
C LEU A 30 8.01 1.08 6.82
N VAL A 31 8.89 2.04 7.11
CA VAL A 31 9.27 2.38 8.49
C VAL A 31 8.07 2.87 9.27
N TRP A 32 7.29 3.79 8.70
CA TRP A 32 6.08 4.31 9.32
C TRP A 32 5.04 3.20 9.57
N MET A 33 4.78 2.35 8.59
CA MET A 33 3.89 1.19 8.71
C MET A 33 4.36 0.22 9.80
N THR A 34 5.66 -0.06 9.87
CA THR A 34 6.25 -0.91 10.93
C THR A 34 5.96 -0.34 12.31
N LEU A 35 6.24 0.95 12.53
CA LEU A 35 5.99 1.59 13.83
C LEU A 35 4.51 1.64 14.18
N THR A 36 3.63 1.74 13.18
CA THR A 36 2.17 1.79 13.37
C THR A 36 1.59 0.41 13.74
N HIS A 37 2.21 -0.68 13.29
CA HIS A 37 1.66 -2.03 13.50
C HIS A 37 2.30 -2.80 14.64
N LEU A 38 3.51 -2.43 15.08
CA LEU A 38 4.10 -3.06 16.26
C LEU A 38 3.31 -2.67 17.51
N PRO A 39 2.97 -3.64 18.40
CA PRO A 39 2.20 -3.38 19.62
C PRO A 39 3.09 -2.71 20.68
N THR A 40 3.40 -1.44 20.45
CA THR A 40 4.25 -0.59 21.29
C THR A 40 3.70 0.82 21.27
N ARG A 41 4.08 1.64 22.25
CA ARG A 41 3.70 3.07 22.35
C ARG A 41 3.99 3.90 21.09
N MET A 42 4.94 3.45 20.26
CA MET A 42 5.21 4.09 18.97
C MET A 42 4.00 4.06 18.03
N SER A 43 3.17 3.02 18.13
CA SER A 43 1.94 2.90 17.34
C SER A 43 1.04 4.09 17.59
N GLU A 44 0.73 4.41 18.85
CA GLU A 44 -0.12 5.57 19.17
C GLU A 44 0.46 6.89 18.68
N LEU A 45 1.78 7.08 18.86
CA LEU A 45 2.47 8.31 18.52
C LEU A 45 2.51 8.57 17.00
N VAL A 46 2.67 7.51 16.21
CA VAL A 46 2.85 7.61 14.74
C VAL A 46 1.67 7.09 13.95
N ASN A 47 0.58 6.66 14.60
CA ASN A 47 -0.67 6.41 13.91
C ASN A 47 -1.19 7.77 13.44
N THR A 48 -1.41 7.94 12.14
CA THR A 48 -1.90 9.17 11.47
C THR A 48 -1.33 10.56 11.84
N PRO A 49 -0.01 10.78 12.01
CA PRO A 49 0.60 12.04 12.48
C PRO A 49 0.15 13.32 11.75
N PHE A 50 -0.32 13.20 10.50
CA PHE A 50 -0.84 14.32 9.71
C PHE A 50 -2.37 14.28 9.66
N GLY A 51 -3.00 14.34 10.84
CA GLY A 51 -4.45 14.23 11.01
C GLY A 51 -4.97 12.80 10.84
N TYR A 52 -5.51 12.50 9.66
CA TYR A 52 -6.08 11.18 9.33
C TYR A 52 -5.27 10.41 8.29
N VAL A 53 -4.22 10.98 7.66
CA VAL A 53 -3.41 10.27 6.65
C VAL A 53 -2.57 9.16 7.28
N THR A 54 -2.57 7.98 6.67
CA THR A 54 -1.78 6.81 7.08
C THR A 54 -0.65 6.50 6.09
N SER A 55 0.29 5.66 6.52
CA SER A 55 1.32 5.08 5.66
C SER A 55 0.73 4.30 4.48
N ALA A 56 -0.42 3.62 4.66
CA ALA A 56 -1.09 2.87 3.60
C ALA A 56 -1.54 3.76 2.45
N ASP A 57 -2.12 4.94 2.73
CA ASP A 57 -2.58 5.86 1.69
C ASP A 57 -1.41 6.29 0.79
N GLY A 58 -0.31 6.73 1.42
CA GLY A 58 0.89 7.16 0.72
C GLY A 58 1.57 6.03 -0.05
N PHE A 59 1.67 4.84 0.55
CA PHE A 59 2.30 3.68 -0.07
C PHE A 59 1.51 3.15 -1.28
N VAL A 60 0.18 3.14 -1.23
CA VAL A 60 -0.72 2.76 -2.33
C VAL A 60 -0.61 3.75 -3.48
N LEU A 61 -0.78 5.04 -3.19
CA LEU A 61 -0.69 6.10 -4.19
C LEU A 61 0.68 6.08 -4.90
N LEU A 62 1.77 6.03 -4.14
CA LEU A 62 3.12 6.01 -4.68
C LEU A 62 3.42 4.75 -5.49
N SER A 63 2.90 3.60 -5.07
CA SER A 63 3.05 2.34 -5.80
C SER A 63 2.34 2.39 -7.16
N ALA A 64 1.14 2.95 -7.22
CA ALA A 64 0.40 3.14 -8.46
C ALA A 64 1.12 4.13 -9.40
N MET A 65 1.60 5.27 -8.88
CA MET A 65 2.39 6.24 -9.65
C MET A 65 3.63 5.61 -10.29
N LEU A 66 4.34 4.77 -9.54
CA LEU A 66 5.50 4.05 -10.06
C LEU A 66 5.13 3.02 -11.13
N VAL A 67 3.99 2.35 -10.97
CA VAL A 67 3.50 1.42 -11.98
C VAL A 67 3.25 2.17 -13.29
N SER A 68 2.48 3.25 -13.30
CA SER A 68 2.25 3.98 -14.56
C SER A 68 3.54 4.54 -15.16
N GLN A 69 4.44 5.14 -14.38
CA GLN A 69 5.71 5.68 -14.90
C GLN A 69 6.63 4.62 -15.53
N ILE A 70 6.68 3.41 -14.97
CA ILE A 70 7.54 2.34 -15.51
C ILE A 70 6.94 1.72 -16.78
N TYR A 71 5.61 1.64 -16.82
CA TYR A 71 4.91 0.78 -17.77
C TYR A 71 4.25 1.54 -18.92
N LEU A 72 3.91 2.81 -18.75
CA LEU A 72 3.30 3.62 -19.82
C LEU A 72 4.24 3.78 -21.03
N ARG A 73 5.53 4.05 -20.79
CA ARG A 73 6.55 4.13 -21.86
C ARG A 73 6.72 2.82 -22.64
N ARG A 74 6.46 1.68 -22.00
CA ARG A 74 6.54 0.35 -22.63
C ARG A 74 5.25 -0.05 -23.34
N ALA A 75 4.12 0.50 -22.89
CA ALA A 75 2.80 0.22 -23.42
C ALA A 75 2.64 0.66 -24.88
N ALA A 76 3.35 1.72 -25.29
CA ALA A 76 3.34 2.21 -26.68
C ALA A 76 4.03 1.27 -27.68
N GLY A 77 4.94 0.39 -27.22
CA GLY A 77 5.72 -0.48 -28.09
C GLY A 77 5.29 -1.95 -28.08
N ASP A 78 4.82 -2.48 -26.94
CA ASP A 78 4.47 -3.91 -26.79
C ASP A 78 3.44 -4.14 -25.65
N PRO A 79 2.13 -4.05 -25.96
CA PRO A 79 1.05 -4.22 -24.98
C PRO A 79 0.98 -5.62 -24.34
N GLU A 80 1.38 -6.66 -25.09
CA GLU A 80 1.32 -8.04 -24.60
C GLU A 80 2.43 -8.30 -23.58
N ARG A 81 3.66 -7.88 -23.89
CA ARG A 81 4.78 -7.98 -22.96
C ARG A 81 4.56 -7.12 -21.71
N LEU A 82 3.90 -5.98 -21.87
CA LEU A 82 3.44 -5.17 -20.74
C LEU A 82 2.52 -5.96 -19.81
N ARG A 83 1.44 -6.52 -20.37
CA ARG A 83 0.45 -7.33 -19.64
C ARG A 83 1.12 -8.49 -18.91
N ALA A 84 1.97 -9.24 -19.61
CA ALA A 84 2.71 -10.36 -19.03
C ALA A 84 3.63 -9.92 -17.87
N SER A 85 4.32 -8.77 -18.00
CA SER A 85 5.19 -8.26 -16.93
C SER A 85 4.41 -7.83 -15.69
N LEU A 86 3.25 -7.21 -15.86
CA LEU A 86 2.39 -6.78 -14.75
C LEU A 86 1.73 -7.97 -14.06
N TRP A 87 1.21 -8.93 -14.81
CA TRP A 87 0.65 -10.16 -14.25
C TRP A 87 1.70 -11.01 -13.55
N LYS A 88 2.92 -11.12 -14.07
CA LYS A 88 4.04 -11.76 -13.37
C LYS A 88 4.34 -11.08 -12.03
N ARG A 89 4.21 -9.75 -11.96
CA ARG A 89 4.37 -9.00 -10.70
C ARG A 89 3.21 -9.24 -9.74
N ALA A 90 1.97 -9.25 -10.24
CA ALA A 90 0.79 -9.57 -9.44
C ALA A 90 0.85 -11.01 -8.88
N PHE A 91 1.24 -11.97 -9.71
CA PHE A 91 1.42 -13.36 -9.28
C PHE A 91 2.53 -13.50 -8.24
N ARG A 92 3.65 -12.79 -8.38
CA ARG A 92 4.68 -12.75 -7.34
C ARG A 92 4.12 -12.22 -6.03
N LEU A 93 3.35 -11.15 -6.07
CA LEU A 93 2.70 -10.61 -4.86
C LEU A 93 1.74 -11.63 -4.24
N TYR A 94 0.96 -12.32 -5.07
CA TYR A 94 0.08 -13.39 -4.62
C TYR A 94 0.87 -14.53 -3.95
N GLN A 95 2.04 -14.91 -4.46
CA GLN A 95 2.92 -15.89 -3.79
C GLN A 95 3.38 -15.43 -2.40
N TYR A 96 3.72 -14.14 -2.23
CA TYR A 96 4.03 -13.58 -0.90
C TYR A 96 2.81 -13.62 0.01
N HIS A 97 1.62 -13.33 -0.51
CA HIS A 97 0.37 -13.46 0.24
C HIS A 97 0.14 -14.90 0.71
N LEU A 98 0.28 -15.89 -0.18
CA LEU A 98 0.17 -17.31 0.18
C LEU A 98 1.19 -17.74 1.23
N PHE A 99 2.43 -17.25 1.13
CA PHE A 99 3.45 -17.51 2.14
C PHE A 99 3.02 -16.95 3.51
N MET A 100 2.55 -15.71 3.57
CA MET A 100 2.10 -15.09 4.81
C MET A 100 0.86 -15.79 5.39
N LEU A 101 -0.10 -16.20 4.55
CA LEU A 101 -1.24 -17.01 4.97
C LEU A 101 -0.81 -18.36 5.53
N THR A 102 0.16 -19.02 4.89
CA THR A 102 0.70 -20.29 5.38
C THR A 102 1.29 -20.11 6.79
N VAL A 103 2.09 -19.07 7.00
CA VAL A 103 2.63 -18.75 8.33
C VAL A 103 1.52 -18.45 9.33
N ALA A 104 0.51 -17.67 8.94
CA ALA A 104 -0.60 -17.28 9.82
C ALA A 104 -1.44 -18.50 10.24
N PHE A 105 -1.86 -19.32 9.29
CA PHE A 105 -2.75 -20.47 9.51
C PHE A 105 -2.04 -21.67 10.13
N THR A 106 -0.70 -21.69 10.15
CA THR A 106 0.08 -22.77 10.78
C THR A 106 0.74 -22.30 12.07
N VAL A 107 1.84 -21.54 11.97
CA VAL A 107 2.68 -21.14 13.11
C VAL A 107 1.91 -20.21 14.05
N VAL A 108 1.31 -19.15 13.52
CA VAL A 108 0.62 -18.14 14.35
C VAL A 108 -0.63 -18.73 14.99
N ALA A 109 -1.44 -19.46 14.24
CA ALA A 109 -2.60 -20.18 14.77
C ALA A 109 -2.22 -21.19 15.86
N ALA A 110 -1.15 -21.96 15.66
CA ALA A 110 -0.67 -22.91 16.67
C ALA A 110 -0.22 -22.20 17.96
N ILE A 111 0.49 -21.07 17.85
CA ILE A 111 0.88 -20.25 19.02
C ILE A 111 -0.37 -19.69 19.71
N ALA A 112 -1.33 -19.17 18.94
CA ALA A 112 -2.57 -18.60 19.45
C ALA A 112 -3.32 -19.60 20.34
N VAL A 113 -3.50 -20.83 19.83
CA VAL A 113 -4.24 -21.90 20.52
C VAL A 113 -3.43 -22.50 21.68
N ARG A 114 -2.16 -22.87 21.46
CA ARG A 114 -1.35 -23.58 22.49
C ARG A 114 -0.97 -22.69 23.67
N HIS A 115 -0.78 -21.40 23.44
CA HIS A 115 -0.37 -20.45 24.47
C HIS A 115 -1.47 -19.46 24.85
N HIS A 116 -2.72 -19.71 24.41
CA HIS A 116 -3.91 -18.90 24.71
C HIS A 116 -3.69 -17.39 24.50
N ARG A 117 -3.06 -17.01 23.39
CA ARG A 117 -2.73 -15.62 23.08
C ARG A 117 -3.93 -14.90 22.45
N ILE A 118 -4.69 -14.18 23.28
CA ILE A 118 -5.94 -13.49 22.92
C ILE A 118 -5.77 -12.65 21.64
N ALA A 119 -4.71 -11.84 21.56
CA ALA A 119 -4.47 -10.97 20.40
C ALA A 119 -4.36 -11.75 19.07
N LEU A 120 -3.73 -12.93 19.09
CA LEU A 120 -3.61 -13.77 17.90
C LEU A 120 -4.88 -14.57 17.63
N THR A 121 -5.56 -15.03 18.68
CA THR A 121 -6.85 -15.73 18.56
C THR A 121 -7.91 -14.83 17.93
N ASN A 122 -8.00 -13.58 18.36
CA ASN A 122 -8.93 -12.60 17.79
C ASN A 122 -8.58 -12.24 16.34
N LEU A 123 -7.30 -12.26 15.98
CA LEU A 123 -6.86 -12.00 14.61
C LEU A 123 -7.24 -13.13 13.63
N LEU A 124 -7.33 -14.36 14.13
CA LEU A 124 -7.58 -15.57 13.34
C LEU A 124 -8.91 -16.25 13.69
N ASP A 125 -9.82 -15.53 14.33
CA ASP A 125 -11.08 -16.06 14.89
C ASP A 125 -11.89 -16.84 13.86
N PHE A 126 -12.10 -16.28 12.68
CA PHE A 126 -12.86 -16.89 11.59
C PHE A 126 -12.15 -18.12 11.01
N TYR A 127 -10.82 -18.07 10.89
CA TYR A 127 -10.04 -19.23 10.45
C TYR A 127 -10.14 -20.37 11.46
N LEU A 128 -10.03 -20.07 12.75
CA LEU A 128 -10.12 -21.08 13.82
C LEU A 128 -11.52 -21.71 13.89
N ALA A 129 -12.57 -20.93 13.63
CA ALA A 129 -13.95 -21.42 13.60
C ALA A 129 -14.30 -22.20 12.32
N HIS A 130 -13.82 -21.75 11.15
CA HIS A 130 -14.20 -22.29 9.85
C HIS A 130 -12.97 -22.50 8.94
N PRO A 131 -12.05 -23.43 9.27
CA PRO A 131 -10.73 -23.51 8.64
C PRO A 131 -10.78 -23.79 7.14
N VAL A 132 -11.64 -24.70 6.69
CA VAL A 132 -11.75 -25.04 5.26
C VAL A 132 -12.28 -23.85 4.45
N VAL A 133 -13.33 -23.19 4.94
CA VAL A 133 -13.92 -22.01 4.30
C VAL A 133 -12.92 -20.87 4.27
N ALA A 134 -12.21 -20.62 5.37
CA ALA A 134 -11.18 -19.60 5.46
C ALA A 134 -10.01 -19.87 4.50
N ILE A 135 -9.50 -21.11 4.43
CA ILE A 135 -8.41 -21.45 3.50
C ILE A 135 -8.84 -21.22 2.05
N ILE A 136 -9.98 -21.79 1.63
CA ILE A 136 -10.47 -21.63 0.24
C ILE A 136 -10.77 -20.15 -0.04
N GLY A 137 -11.45 -19.47 0.88
CA GLY A 137 -11.76 -18.06 0.79
C GLY A 137 -10.51 -17.19 0.65
N SER A 138 -9.44 -17.46 1.40
CA SER A 138 -8.18 -16.71 1.29
C SER A 138 -7.42 -17.00 0.01
N LEU A 139 -7.43 -18.25 -0.49
CA LEU A 139 -6.86 -18.57 -1.80
C LEU A 139 -7.60 -17.81 -2.92
N LEU A 140 -8.91 -17.63 -2.80
CA LEU A 140 -9.72 -16.87 -3.75
C LEU A 140 -9.69 -15.36 -3.51
N LEU A 141 -8.93 -14.87 -2.53
CA LEU A 141 -8.87 -13.45 -2.12
C LEU A 141 -10.21 -12.89 -1.63
N ILE A 142 -11.11 -13.76 -1.14
CA ILE A 142 -12.42 -13.42 -0.59
C ILE A 142 -12.34 -13.24 0.92
N TYR A 143 -11.72 -14.19 1.65
CA TYR A 143 -11.42 -14.06 3.07
C TYR A 143 -10.05 -13.41 3.25
N CYS A 144 -10.01 -12.26 3.92
CA CYS A 144 -8.80 -11.47 4.07
C CYS A 144 -8.53 -11.21 5.56
N PRO A 145 -7.69 -12.02 6.23
CA PRO A 145 -7.35 -11.82 7.63
C PRO A 145 -6.77 -10.42 7.90
N PRO A 146 -7.02 -9.82 9.08
CA PRO A 146 -6.41 -8.55 9.46
C PRO A 146 -4.88 -8.59 9.33
N LEU A 147 -4.28 -7.42 9.03
CA LEU A 147 -2.85 -7.24 8.68
C LEU A 147 -2.44 -7.77 7.30
N LEU A 148 -3.12 -8.81 6.79
CA LEU A 148 -2.83 -9.42 5.48
C LEU A 148 -3.71 -8.88 4.35
N ASP A 149 -4.84 -8.26 4.70
CA ASP A 149 -5.89 -7.76 3.81
C ASP A 149 -5.47 -6.67 2.82
N ILE A 150 -4.36 -5.96 3.07
CA ILE A 150 -3.78 -5.04 2.08
C ILE A 150 -3.21 -5.78 0.85
N LEU A 151 -2.70 -7.02 1.02
CA LEU A 151 -2.07 -7.76 -0.07
C LEU A 151 -3.08 -8.17 -1.17
N PRO A 152 -4.24 -8.78 -0.86
CA PRO A 152 -5.31 -9.05 -1.82
C PRO A 152 -5.69 -7.84 -2.65
N MET A 153 -5.92 -6.68 -2.01
CA MET A 153 -6.24 -5.43 -2.70
C MET A 153 -5.17 -5.07 -3.73
N TYR A 154 -3.89 -5.12 -3.36
CA TYR A 154 -2.80 -4.84 -4.30
C TYR A 154 -2.69 -5.85 -5.44
N VAL A 155 -2.94 -7.14 -5.17
CA VAL A 155 -2.96 -8.18 -6.22
C VAL A 155 -4.03 -7.83 -7.25
N LEU A 156 -5.26 -7.57 -6.80
CA LEU A 156 -6.38 -7.22 -7.66
C LEU A 156 -6.11 -5.94 -8.46
N PHE A 157 -5.62 -4.88 -7.81
CA PHE A 157 -5.32 -3.62 -8.52
C PHE A 157 -4.20 -3.78 -9.55
N LEU A 158 -3.16 -4.56 -9.25
CA LEU A 158 -2.10 -4.87 -10.23
C LEU A 158 -2.62 -5.72 -11.40
N LEU A 159 -3.55 -6.66 -11.16
CA LEU A 159 -4.18 -7.46 -12.21
C LEU A 159 -5.06 -6.61 -13.14
N LEU A 160 -5.76 -5.61 -12.59
CA LEU A 160 -6.61 -4.67 -13.34
C LEU A 160 -5.80 -3.59 -14.09
N THR A 161 -4.58 -3.28 -13.62
CA THR A 161 -3.79 -2.17 -14.18
C THR A 161 -3.51 -2.27 -15.70
N PRO A 162 -3.16 -3.44 -16.29
CA PRO A 162 -3.00 -3.55 -17.74
C PRO A 162 -4.22 -3.09 -18.51
N PHE A 163 -5.42 -3.44 -18.05
CA PHE A 163 -6.68 -3.03 -18.67
C PHE A 163 -6.91 -1.53 -18.55
N ILE A 164 -6.64 -0.96 -17.36
CA ILE A 164 -6.74 0.50 -17.13
C ILE A 164 -5.78 1.25 -18.05
N LEU A 165 -4.52 0.83 -18.15
CA LEU A 165 -3.53 1.47 -19.01
C LEU A 165 -3.89 1.34 -20.51
N TYR A 166 -4.39 0.17 -20.92
CA TYR A 166 -4.89 -0.05 -22.28
C TYR A 166 -6.04 0.91 -22.62
N LEU A 167 -7.01 1.06 -21.72
CA LEU A 167 -8.12 1.98 -21.91
C LEU A 167 -7.65 3.44 -21.92
N ALA A 168 -6.67 3.79 -21.07
CA ALA A 168 -6.12 5.14 -20.97
C ALA A 168 -5.43 5.55 -22.28
N LEU A 169 -4.70 4.63 -22.92
CA LEU A 169 -4.07 4.87 -24.21
C LEU A 169 -5.08 5.06 -25.36
N ARG A 170 -6.24 4.39 -25.29
CA ARG A 170 -7.26 4.44 -26.35
C ARG A 170 -8.28 5.56 -26.20
N ARG A 171 -8.69 5.86 -24.97
CA ARG A 171 -9.79 6.81 -24.68
C ARG A 171 -9.37 7.98 -23.79
N GLY A 172 -8.08 8.07 -23.45
CA GLY A 172 -7.59 9.06 -22.49
C GLY A 172 -7.97 8.75 -21.05
N TRP A 173 -7.47 9.58 -20.14
CA TRP A 173 -7.65 9.39 -18.70
C TRP A 173 -9.00 9.85 -18.15
N THR A 174 -9.66 10.81 -18.81
CA THR A 174 -10.92 11.41 -18.34
C THR A 174 -12.01 10.38 -18.03
N PRO A 175 -12.40 9.46 -18.93
CA PRO A 175 -13.45 8.48 -18.62
C PRO A 175 -13.07 7.53 -17.48
N ILE A 176 -11.78 7.19 -17.33
CA ILE A 176 -11.28 6.30 -16.29
C ILE A 176 -11.37 6.98 -14.92
N VAL A 177 -10.89 8.23 -14.83
CA VAL A 177 -10.92 9.02 -13.59
C VAL A 177 -12.37 9.28 -13.18
N LEU A 178 -13.25 9.67 -14.11
CA LEU A 178 -14.67 9.87 -13.81
C LEU A 178 -15.34 8.58 -13.32
N SER A 179 -15.14 7.46 -14.01
CA SER A 179 -15.71 6.16 -13.60
C SER A 179 -15.21 5.74 -12.22
N SER A 180 -13.90 5.89 -11.98
CA SER A 180 -13.28 5.57 -10.69
C SER A 180 -13.80 6.47 -9.57
N PHE A 181 -13.97 7.77 -9.83
CA PHE A 181 -14.57 8.71 -8.88
C PHE A 181 -16.03 8.34 -8.57
N THR A 182 -16.84 8.01 -9.58
CA THR A 182 -18.22 7.56 -9.40
C THR A 182 -18.29 6.29 -8.54
N ILE A 183 -17.42 5.31 -8.77
CA ILE A 183 -17.36 4.09 -7.94
C ILE A 183 -17.01 4.45 -6.49
N TRP A 184 -16.07 5.37 -6.25
CA TRP A 184 -15.73 5.83 -4.90
C TRP A 184 -16.89 6.55 -4.22
N VAL A 185 -17.65 7.38 -4.94
CA VAL A 185 -18.87 8.02 -4.44
C VAL A 185 -19.89 6.97 -4.04
N LEU A 186 -20.18 6.00 -4.92
CA LEU A 186 -21.11 4.90 -4.64
C LEU A 186 -20.66 4.05 -3.43
N ALA A 187 -19.35 3.88 -3.22
CA ALA A 187 -18.82 3.20 -2.04
C ALA A 187 -19.18 3.92 -0.73
N GLN A 188 -19.26 5.25 -0.73
CA GLN A 188 -19.72 6.03 0.44
C GLN A 188 -21.19 5.76 0.77
N PHE A 189 -22.00 5.36 -0.24
CA PHE A 189 -23.41 5.01 -0.10
C PHE A 189 -23.65 3.49 0.03
N GLY A 190 -22.62 2.71 0.37
CA GLY A 190 -22.79 1.30 0.71
C GLY A 190 -22.71 0.33 -0.47
N LEU A 191 -22.11 0.72 -1.60
CA LEU A 191 -21.88 -0.18 -2.74
C LEU A 191 -21.23 -1.51 -2.32
N ARG A 192 -20.27 -1.47 -1.39
CA ARG A 192 -19.61 -2.67 -0.86
C ARG A 192 -20.60 -3.66 -0.23
N VAL A 193 -21.53 -3.15 0.58
CA VAL A 193 -22.56 -3.97 1.25
C VAL A 193 -23.50 -4.55 0.20
N LEU A 194 -24.01 -3.70 -0.69
CA LEU A 194 -24.91 -4.11 -1.77
C LEU A 194 -24.32 -5.24 -2.63
N VAL A 195 -23.07 -5.11 -3.07
CA VAL A 195 -22.41 -6.13 -3.88
C VAL A 195 -22.19 -7.42 -3.10
N HIS A 196 -21.79 -7.33 -1.84
CA HIS A 196 -21.60 -8.50 -0.98
C HIS A 196 -22.92 -9.25 -0.76
N ASP A 197 -24.01 -8.54 -0.44
CA ASP A 197 -25.34 -9.14 -0.24
C ASP A 197 -25.84 -9.86 -1.50
N ILE A 198 -25.64 -9.27 -2.68
CA ILE A 198 -25.97 -9.90 -3.96
C ILE A 198 -25.15 -11.19 -4.16
N ILE A 199 -23.84 -11.14 -3.91
CA ILE A 199 -22.96 -12.31 -4.07
C ILE A 199 -23.39 -13.41 -3.10
N VAL A 200 -23.61 -13.11 -1.82
CA VAL A 200 -24.05 -14.09 -0.82
C VAL A 200 -25.40 -14.68 -1.21
N LYS A 201 -26.34 -13.87 -1.69
CA LYS A 201 -27.66 -14.35 -2.13
C LYS A 201 -27.58 -15.32 -3.31
N VAL A 202 -26.66 -15.10 -4.25
CA VAL A 202 -26.52 -15.92 -5.47
C VAL A 202 -25.65 -17.16 -5.22
N THR A 203 -24.61 -17.05 -4.40
CA THR A 203 -23.58 -18.09 -4.24
C THR A 203 -23.65 -18.85 -2.92
N HIS A 204 -24.49 -18.40 -1.98
CA HIS A 204 -24.54 -18.90 -0.60
C HIS A 204 -23.18 -18.86 0.10
N LEU A 205 -22.35 -17.86 -0.24
CA LEU A 205 -21.01 -17.69 0.31
C LEU A 205 -21.06 -17.57 1.85
N PRO A 206 -20.43 -18.49 2.61
CA PRO A 206 -20.47 -18.49 4.06
C PRO A 206 -19.36 -17.61 4.68
N ILE A 207 -19.10 -16.43 4.09
CA ILE A 207 -18.07 -15.49 4.56
C ILE A 207 -18.73 -14.13 4.84
N PRO A 208 -18.84 -13.72 6.11
CA PRO A 208 -19.39 -12.42 6.48
C PRO A 208 -18.62 -11.26 5.88
N LEU A 209 -19.29 -10.12 5.66
CA LEU A 209 -18.68 -8.94 5.04
C LEU A 209 -17.42 -8.47 5.78
N GLN A 210 -17.42 -8.52 7.11
CA GLN A 210 -16.32 -8.08 7.96
C GLN A 210 -15.06 -8.94 7.74
N GLN A 211 -15.24 -10.19 7.32
CA GLN A 211 -14.16 -11.13 7.03
C GLN A 211 -13.59 -10.97 5.62
N THR A 212 -14.20 -10.13 4.77
CA THR A 212 -13.70 -9.85 3.41
C THR A 212 -12.51 -8.87 3.36
N GLY A 213 -11.99 -8.48 4.53
CA GLY A 213 -10.90 -7.52 4.70
C GLY A 213 -11.39 -6.13 5.08
N ALA A 214 -10.54 -5.33 5.72
CA ALA A 214 -10.97 -4.01 6.16
C ALA A 214 -11.06 -3.02 4.98
N PHE A 215 -10.09 -3.04 4.07
CA PHE A 215 -10.01 -2.17 2.89
C PHE A 215 -11.22 -2.32 1.96
N ASP A 216 -12.00 -1.25 1.79
CA ASP A 216 -13.08 -1.23 0.80
C ASP A 216 -12.49 -1.10 -0.63
N LEU A 217 -12.52 -2.19 -1.40
CA LEU A 217 -11.96 -2.21 -2.75
C LEU A 217 -12.57 -1.15 -3.68
N PHE A 218 -13.86 -0.82 -3.51
CA PHE A 218 -14.55 0.18 -4.33
C PHE A 218 -14.09 1.60 -4.01
N SER A 219 -13.71 1.86 -2.75
CA SER A 219 -13.12 3.13 -2.35
C SER A 219 -11.63 3.21 -2.69
N TRP A 220 -10.85 2.18 -2.37
CA TRP A 220 -9.40 2.21 -2.52
C TRP A 220 -8.93 2.19 -3.97
N GLN A 221 -9.75 1.68 -4.90
CA GLN A 221 -9.42 1.75 -6.33
C GLN A 221 -9.30 3.19 -6.81
N TRP A 222 -10.01 4.15 -6.22
CA TRP A 222 -9.86 5.57 -6.56
C TRP A 222 -8.46 6.09 -6.26
N LEU A 223 -7.90 5.72 -5.11
CA LEU A 223 -6.53 6.12 -4.77
C LEU A 223 -5.50 5.49 -5.72
N TRP A 224 -5.72 4.24 -6.12
CA TRP A 224 -4.89 3.55 -7.10
C TRP A 224 -4.96 4.22 -8.48
N VAL A 225 -6.17 4.47 -8.99
CA VAL A 225 -6.39 5.13 -10.29
C VAL A 225 -5.83 6.56 -10.30
N ALA A 226 -6.04 7.32 -9.23
CA ALA A 226 -5.45 8.66 -9.07
C ALA A 226 -3.91 8.59 -9.13
N GLY A 227 -3.30 7.61 -8.46
CA GLY A 227 -1.85 7.38 -8.55
C GLY A 227 -1.39 7.03 -9.96
N LEU A 228 -2.08 6.12 -10.64
CA LEU A 228 -1.79 5.79 -12.04
C LEU A 228 -1.85 7.05 -12.93
N TRP A 229 -2.91 7.85 -12.81
CA TRP A 229 -3.13 9.07 -13.57
C TRP A 229 -2.04 10.13 -13.30
N ILE A 230 -1.74 10.42 -12.03
CA ILE A 230 -0.68 11.37 -11.66
C ILE A 230 0.67 10.89 -12.20
N GLY A 231 0.97 9.60 -12.07
CA GLY A 231 2.23 9.03 -12.57
C GLY A 231 2.36 9.13 -14.09
N ALA A 232 1.26 8.89 -14.84
CA ALA A 232 1.23 9.02 -16.29
C ALA A 232 1.43 10.47 -16.75
N ARG A 233 0.66 11.41 -16.20
CA ARG A 233 0.78 12.84 -16.51
C ARG A 233 2.13 13.43 -16.13
N SER A 234 2.72 12.93 -15.05
CA SER A 234 4.07 13.33 -14.65
C SER A 234 5.14 12.91 -15.66
N ASP A 235 4.92 11.82 -16.39
CA ASP A 235 5.84 11.34 -17.42
C ASP A 235 5.73 12.13 -18.72
N GLU A 236 4.52 12.59 -19.02
CA GLU A 236 4.20 13.50 -20.14
C GLU A 236 4.65 14.96 -19.89
N GLY A 237 5.23 15.26 -18.71
CA GLY A 237 5.66 16.61 -18.32
C GLY A 237 4.53 17.50 -17.77
N GLU A 238 3.30 17.00 -17.79
CA GLU A 238 2.06 17.65 -17.33
C GLU A 238 1.70 17.27 -15.89
N ASN A 239 2.68 17.15 -14.99
CA ASN A 239 2.41 16.75 -13.62
C ASN A 239 1.36 17.70 -12.99
N PRO A 240 0.16 17.19 -12.60
CA PRO A 240 -0.91 18.04 -12.08
C PRO A 240 -0.49 18.77 -10.80
N LEU A 241 0.44 18.20 -10.03
CA LEU A 241 0.98 18.82 -8.83
C LEU A 241 1.96 19.97 -9.13
N ARG A 242 2.51 20.08 -10.35
CA ARG A 242 3.47 21.15 -10.72
C ARG A 242 2.81 22.53 -10.77
N HIS A 243 1.51 22.60 -11.03
CA HIS A 243 0.76 23.85 -11.19
C HIS A 243 0.16 24.38 -9.87
N ILE A 244 0.51 23.79 -8.73
CA ILE A 244 0.05 24.26 -7.42
C ILE A 244 0.67 25.63 -7.14
N ARG A 245 -0.13 26.70 -7.29
CA ARG A 245 0.25 28.09 -6.96
C ARG A 245 0.50 28.24 -5.45
N GLY A 246 1.27 29.26 -5.04
CA GLY A 246 1.60 29.49 -3.63
C GLY A 246 0.38 29.56 -2.70
N GLY A 247 -0.71 30.20 -3.14
CA GLY A 247 -1.97 30.25 -2.37
C GLY A 247 -2.62 28.88 -2.12
N TRP A 248 -2.49 27.94 -3.07
CA TRP A 248 -2.98 26.57 -2.88
C TRP A 248 -2.17 25.80 -1.83
N VAL A 249 -0.86 26.04 -1.74
CA VAL A 249 -0.01 25.42 -0.70
C VAL A 249 -0.40 25.95 0.67
N ALA A 250 -0.67 27.25 0.80
CA ALA A 250 -1.14 27.84 2.05
C ALA A 250 -2.48 27.22 2.49
N LEU A 251 -3.43 27.07 1.56
CA LEU A 251 -4.69 26.38 1.83
C LEU A 251 -4.46 24.92 2.28
N CYS A 252 -3.59 24.17 1.59
CA CYS A 252 -3.25 22.80 1.97
C CYS A 252 -2.64 22.75 3.39
N ALA A 253 -1.75 23.69 3.72
CA ALA A 253 -1.16 23.76 5.05
C ALA A 253 -2.22 24.06 6.13
N VAL A 254 -3.13 25.00 5.88
CA VAL A 254 -4.26 25.31 6.77
C VAL A 254 -5.15 24.07 6.97
N LEU A 255 -5.48 23.36 5.90
CA LEU A 255 -6.28 22.13 5.98
C LEU A 255 -5.56 21.04 6.78
N CYS A 256 -4.25 20.84 6.58
CA CYS A 256 -3.46 19.90 7.38
C CYS A 256 -3.51 20.26 8.88
N VAL A 257 -3.33 21.54 9.22
CA VAL A 257 -3.43 22.02 10.61
C VAL A 257 -4.83 21.81 11.17
N PHE A 258 -5.87 22.11 10.39
CA PHE A 258 -7.26 21.85 10.76
C PHE A 258 -7.51 20.37 11.08
N PHE A 259 -7.05 19.43 10.24
CA PHE A 259 -7.26 18.00 10.49
C PHE A 259 -6.44 17.47 11.67
N VAL A 260 -5.27 18.03 11.93
CA VAL A 260 -4.49 17.74 13.15
C VAL A 260 -5.24 18.26 14.39
N ALA A 261 -5.72 19.50 14.36
CA ALA A 261 -6.50 20.08 15.45
C ALA A 261 -7.82 19.32 15.70
N LEU A 262 -8.52 18.92 14.64
CA LEU A 262 -9.71 18.08 14.70
C LEU A 262 -9.42 16.73 15.37
N ARG A 263 -8.32 16.08 14.98
CA ARG A 263 -7.93 14.80 15.57
C ARG A 263 -7.68 14.92 17.07
N HIS A 264 -6.95 15.95 17.49
CA HIS A 264 -6.63 16.19 18.90
C HIS A 264 -7.73 16.92 19.67
N GLN A 265 -8.91 17.10 19.07
CA GLN A 265 -10.08 17.74 19.68
C GLN A 265 -9.82 19.18 20.17
N TRP A 266 -8.91 19.90 19.50
CA TRP A 266 -8.59 21.30 19.84
C TRP A 266 -9.62 22.32 19.36
N LEU A 267 -10.57 21.90 18.53
CA LEU A 267 -11.56 22.76 17.86
C LEU A 267 -12.87 22.92 18.64
N GLY A 268 -12.92 22.43 19.89
CA GLY A 268 -14.09 22.51 20.75
C GLY A 268 -15.02 21.28 20.69
N PRO A 269 -16.11 21.27 21.48
CA PRO A 269 -16.90 20.07 21.77
C PRO A 269 -17.78 19.60 20.60
N HIS A 270 -18.08 20.47 19.63
CA HIS A 270 -18.93 20.13 18.49
C HIS A 270 -18.15 19.71 17.25
N VAL A 271 -16.85 20.03 17.18
CA VAL A 271 -15.99 19.75 16.03
C VAL A 271 -15.06 18.61 16.41
N THR A 272 -15.64 17.41 16.54
CA THR A 272 -14.96 16.21 17.04
C THR A 272 -14.86 15.14 15.95
N PRO A 273 -13.89 14.20 16.05
CA PRO A 273 -13.80 13.06 15.13
C PRO A 273 -15.13 12.27 15.04
N GLN A 274 -15.84 12.15 16.17
CA GLN A 274 -17.12 11.46 16.26
C GLN A 274 -18.22 12.19 15.46
N ALA A 275 -18.25 13.53 15.48
CA ALA A 275 -19.24 14.31 14.74
C ALA A 275 -19.12 14.12 13.22
N PHE A 276 -17.90 13.93 12.71
CA PHE A 276 -17.67 13.69 11.29
C PHE A 276 -17.76 12.20 10.89
N GLY A 277 -17.62 11.29 11.87
CA GLY A 277 -17.90 9.85 11.75
C GLY A 277 -17.34 9.23 10.48
N TYR A 278 -18.22 8.66 9.65
CA TYR A 278 -17.88 7.97 8.40
C TYR A 278 -17.09 8.82 7.40
N SER A 279 -17.18 10.16 7.46
CA SER A 279 -16.45 11.04 6.55
C SER A 279 -14.93 11.02 6.77
N LEU A 280 -14.48 10.55 7.94
CA LEU A 280 -13.08 10.40 8.30
C LEU A 280 -12.59 8.94 8.25
N ASP A 281 -13.48 8.00 7.91
CA ASP A 281 -13.19 6.57 7.96
C ASP A 281 -12.00 6.19 7.07
N LYS A 282 -11.11 5.36 7.63
CA LYS A 282 -9.91 4.89 6.95
C LYS A 282 -10.25 3.91 5.84
N TRP A 283 -11.13 2.97 6.14
CA TRP A 283 -11.33 1.77 5.34
C TRP A 283 -12.14 2.06 4.07
N ARG A 284 -13.08 2.99 4.13
CA ARG A 284 -13.88 3.50 3.01
C ARG A 284 -13.28 4.73 2.33
N ILE A 285 -12.14 5.21 2.82
CA ILE A 285 -11.52 6.49 2.44
C ILE A 285 -12.57 7.61 2.40
N GLY A 286 -13.06 8.00 3.57
CA GLY A 286 -14.14 8.98 3.69
C GLY A 286 -13.82 10.32 3.00
N PRO A 287 -14.84 11.11 2.59
CA PRO A 287 -14.62 12.35 1.84
C PRO A 287 -13.70 13.37 2.54
N LEU A 288 -13.84 13.57 3.84
CA LEU A 288 -12.97 14.50 4.58
C LEU A 288 -11.56 13.94 4.74
N ARG A 289 -11.41 12.62 4.89
CA ARG A 289 -10.11 11.96 4.84
C ARG A 289 -9.43 12.16 3.48
N MET A 290 -10.17 12.09 2.38
CA MET A 290 -9.65 12.37 1.03
C MET A 290 -9.15 13.82 0.92
N VAL A 291 -9.90 14.80 1.45
CA VAL A 291 -9.46 16.20 1.49
C VAL A 291 -8.16 16.33 2.28
N ASN A 292 -8.05 15.71 3.45
CA ASN A 292 -6.82 15.71 4.23
C ASN A 292 -5.64 15.08 3.47
N LEU A 293 -5.88 13.95 2.78
CA LEU A 293 -4.86 13.27 1.98
C LEU A 293 -4.35 14.14 0.83
N VAL A 294 -5.24 14.82 0.10
CA VAL A 294 -4.88 15.74 -0.97
C VAL A 294 -4.10 16.95 -0.43
N ALA A 295 -4.54 17.52 0.70
CA ALA A 295 -3.84 18.61 1.37
C ALA A 295 -2.41 18.19 1.79
N CYS A 296 -2.27 17.03 2.43
CA CYS A 296 -0.98 16.46 2.79
C CYS A 296 -0.09 16.21 1.57
N ALA A 297 -0.65 15.68 0.48
CA ALA A 297 0.09 15.48 -0.77
C ALA A 297 0.56 16.81 -1.39
N GLY A 298 -0.25 17.87 -1.31
CA GLY A 298 0.10 19.22 -1.75
C GLY A 298 1.29 19.78 -0.96
N VAL A 299 1.25 19.70 0.37
CA VAL A 299 2.36 20.12 1.25
C VAL A 299 3.62 19.28 1.02
N LEU A 300 3.48 17.96 0.89
CA LEU A 300 4.57 17.03 0.62
C LEU A 300 5.24 17.33 -0.74
N TYR A 301 4.44 17.62 -1.77
CA TYR A 301 4.95 17.95 -3.09
C TYR A 301 5.63 19.32 -3.13
N TRP A 302 5.08 20.32 -2.42
CA TRP A 302 5.74 21.61 -2.27
C TRP A 302 7.09 21.47 -1.57
N SER A 303 7.14 20.73 -0.47
CA SER A 303 8.35 20.46 0.32
C SER A 303 9.27 19.38 -0.28
N ARG A 304 8.99 18.88 -1.50
CA ARG A 304 9.70 17.73 -2.13
C ARG A 304 11.21 17.88 -2.18
N ARG A 305 11.75 19.10 -2.28
CA ARG A 305 13.20 19.35 -2.29
C ARG A 305 13.83 18.97 -0.94
N TYR A 306 13.18 19.33 0.17
CA TYR A 306 13.63 19.01 1.52
C TYR A 306 13.37 17.54 1.84
N VAL A 307 12.17 17.05 1.53
CA VAL A 307 11.80 15.65 1.69
C VAL A 307 12.81 14.76 0.98
N LYS A 308 13.12 15.05 -0.29
CA LYS A 308 14.13 14.33 -1.07
C LYS A 308 15.48 14.27 -0.34
N ARG A 309 15.97 15.38 0.22
CA ARG A 309 17.26 15.41 0.93
C ARG A 309 17.26 14.54 2.19
N ILE A 310 16.13 14.46 2.90
CA ILE A 310 15.99 13.68 4.12
C ILE A 310 15.86 12.19 3.79
N VAL A 311 14.99 11.84 2.84
CA VAL A 311 14.64 10.44 2.57
C VAL A 311 15.64 9.75 1.64
N SER A 312 16.38 10.47 0.79
CA SER A 312 17.36 9.88 -0.13
C SER A 312 18.68 9.51 0.57
N ARG A 313 18.56 8.85 1.73
CA ARG A 313 19.62 8.36 2.58
C ARG A 313 19.29 6.94 3.03
N GLU A 314 20.30 6.18 3.42
CA GLU A 314 20.08 4.89 4.06
C GLU A 314 19.44 5.09 5.45
N PRO A 315 18.59 4.16 5.92
CA PRO A 315 18.23 2.88 5.29
C PRO A 315 17.05 2.97 4.29
N PHE A 316 16.45 4.13 4.08
CA PHE A 316 15.20 4.26 3.30
C PHE A 316 15.34 3.76 1.86
N LEU A 317 16.47 4.03 1.21
CA LEU A 317 16.76 3.57 -0.14
C LEU A 317 16.75 2.03 -0.23
N THR A 318 17.50 1.37 0.66
CA THR A 318 17.58 -0.09 0.70
C THR A 318 16.25 -0.74 1.07
N LEU A 319 15.53 -0.19 2.06
CA LEU A 319 14.21 -0.69 2.46
C LEU A 319 13.20 -0.60 1.31
N GLY A 320 13.14 0.53 0.62
CA GLY A 320 12.23 0.72 -0.52
C GLY A 320 12.54 -0.18 -1.72
N ALA A 321 13.82 -0.43 -1.97
CA ALA A 321 14.30 -1.33 -3.03
C ALA A 321 13.85 -2.80 -2.86
N ALA A 322 13.64 -3.20 -1.60
CA ALA A 322 13.21 -4.54 -1.19
C ALA A 322 11.85 -4.51 -0.49
N SER A 323 10.96 -3.60 -0.92
CA SER A 323 9.71 -3.29 -0.22
C SER A 323 8.83 -4.49 0.13
N MET A 324 8.80 -5.52 -0.74
CA MET A 324 7.90 -6.66 -0.56
C MET A 324 8.43 -7.57 0.55
N GLU A 325 9.73 -7.80 0.52
CA GLU A 325 10.46 -8.59 1.50
C GLU A 325 10.48 -7.89 2.87
N VAL A 326 10.63 -6.57 2.88
CA VAL A 326 10.51 -5.73 4.09
C VAL A 326 9.08 -5.77 4.62
N PHE A 327 8.08 -5.65 3.75
CA PHE A 327 6.68 -5.76 4.15
C PHE A 327 6.37 -7.15 4.76
N CYS A 328 6.82 -8.24 4.17
CA CYS A 328 6.55 -9.55 4.78
C CYS A 328 7.29 -9.71 6.12
N THR A 329 8.55 -9.28 6.18
CA THR A 329 9.36 -9.37 7.41
C THR A 329 8.76 -8.56 8.56
N HIS A 330 8.27 -7.32 8.33
CA HIS A 330 7.69 -6.54 9.43
C HIS A 330 6.44 -7.23 9.99
N LEU A 331 5.60 -7.85 9.16
CA LEU A 331 4.42 -8.59 9.64
C LEU A 331 4.81 -9.81 10.47
N LEU A 332 5.89 -10.51 10.14
CA LEU A 332 6.42 -11.58 10.99
C LEU A 332 6.78 -11.05 12.39
N PHE A 333 7.42 -9.88 12.47
CA PHE A 333 7.71 -9.24 13.76
C PHE A 333 6.46 -8.71 14.47
N VAL A 334 5.44 -8.26 13.74
CA VAL A 334 4.14 -7.92 14.34
C VAL A 334 3.51 -9.15 14.97
N PHE A 335 3.52 -10.31 14.30
CA PHE A 335 3.04 -11.56 14.91
C PHE A 335 3.84 -11.96 16.15
N VAL A 336 5.17 -11.78 16.15
CA VAL A 336 6.00 -11.99 17.35
C VAL A 336 5.58 -11.05 18.47
N GLY A 337 5.39 -9.76 18.17
CA GLY A 337 4.94 -8.78 19.16
C GLY A 337 3.57 -9.13 19.75
N LEU A 338 2.61 -9.51 18.90
CA LEU A 338 1.28 -9.93 19.33
C LEU A 338 1.32 -11.24 20.14
N ALA A 339 2.25 -12.16 19.83
CA ALA A 339 2.47 -13.37 20.62
C ALA A 339 3.06 -13.07 22.01
N MET A 340 3.85 -11.99 22.14
CA MET A 340 4.42 -11.57 23.41
C MET A 340 3.42 -10.87 24.32
N LEU A 341 2.33 -10.32 23.78
CA LEU A 341 1.23 -9.79 24.59
C LEU A 341 0.61 -10.90 25.43
N TYR A 342 0.30 -10.59 26.68
CA TYR A 342 -0.33 -11.50 27.62
C TYR A 342 -1.56 -10.84 28.22
N ASN A 343 -2.63 -11.62 28.40
CA ASN A 343 -3.95 -11.11 28.79
C ASN A 343 -4.43 -9.99 27.85
N GLU A 344 -5.14 -9.00 28.40
CA GLU A 344 -5.72 -7.87 27.69
C GLU A 344 -4.76 -6.67 27.61
N VAL A 345 -3.46 -6.88 27.82
CA VAL A 345 -2.47 -5.81 27.69
C VAL A 345 -2.43 -5.35 26.22
N PRO A 346 -2.69 -4.06 25.94
CA PRO A 346 -2.82 -3.57 24.56
C PRO A 346 -1.48 -3.41 23.85
N GLU A 347 -0.39 -3.20 24.60
CA GLU A 347 0.94 -2.99 24.05
C GLU A 347 2.08 -3.43 24.98
N LEU A 348 3.23 -3.73 24.37
CA LEU A 348 4.47 -4.01 25.08
C LEU A 348 5.08 -2.71 25.61
N HIS A 349 5.71 -2.81 26.78
CA HIS A 349 6.34 -1.69 27.47
C HIS A 349 7.81 -1.99 27.81
N GLY A 350 8.56 -0.92 28.14
CA GLY A 350 9.92 -1.02 28.66
C GLY A 350 10.89 -1.78 27.75
N ILE A 351 11.65 -2.70 28.34
CA ILE A 351 12.71 -3.42 27.64
C ILE A 351 12.17 -4.34 26.53
N TYR A 352 11.00 -4.95 26.70
CA TYR A 352 10.42 -5.84 25.70
C TYR A 352 10.02 -5.09 24.43
N ALA A 353 9.43 -3.90 24.58
CA ALA A 353 9.12 -3.02 23.45
C ALA A 353 10.39 -2.56 22.73
N LEU A 354 11.42 -2.18 23.49
CA LEU A 354 12.70 -1.74 22.93
C LEU A 354 13.40 -2.87 22.15
N LEU A 355 13.46 -4.08 22.73
CA LEU A 355 14.06 -5.25 22.09
C LEU A 355 13.29 -5.64 20.82
N LEU A 356 11.95 -5.59 20.85
CA LEU A 356 11.12 -5.85 19.67
C LEU A 356 11.40 -4.83 18.56
N LEU A 357 11.46 -3.54 18.89
CA LEU A 357 11.76 -2.48 17.91
C LEU A 357 13.15 -2.66 17.29
N ILE A 358 14.18 -2.83 18.12
CA ILE A 358 15.57 -3.03 17.66
C ILE A 358 15.66 -4.29 16.79
N GLY A 359 15.14 -5.42 17.29
CA GLY A 359 15.13 -6.69 16.56
C GLY A 359 14.41 -6.58 15.22
N THR A 360 13.27 -5.88 15.19
CA THR A 360 12.51 -5.63 13.96
C THR A 360 13.37 -4.86 12.96
N PHE A 361 13.89 -3.68 13.31
CA PHE A 361 14.66 -2.87 12.37
C PHE A 361 15.96 -3.53 11.90
N ILE A 362 16.66 -4.27 12.77
CA ILE A 362 17.79 -5.10 12.36
C ILE A 362 17.36 -6.13 11.31
N GLY A 363 16.27 -6.85 11.57
CA GLY A 363 15.71 -7.85 10.65
C GLY A 363 15.31 -7.24 9.30
N LEU A 364 14.63 -6.09 9.30
CA LEU A 364 14.23 -5.36 8.09
C LEU A 364 15.46 -4.94 7.26
N ILE A 365 16.45 -4.33 7.90
CA ILE A 365 17.68 -3.87 7.23
C ILE A 365 18.46 -5.07 6.68
N PHE A 366 18.57 -6.16 7.44
CA PHE A 366 19.25 -7.38 7.02
C PHE A 366 18.62 -8.00 5.77
N VAL A 367 17.30 -8.24 5.80
CA VAL A 367 16.56 -8.82 4.67
C VAL A 367 16.62 -7.91 3.45
N ALA A 368 16.45 -6.60 3.64
CA ALA A 368 16.52 -5.63 2.55
C ALA A 368 17.90 -5.60 1.90
N SER A 369 18.96 -5.55 2.71
CA SER A 369 20.35 -5.55 2.22
C SER A 369 20.68 -6.84 1.46
N ARG A 370 20.28 -8.00 1.98
CA ARG A 370 20.48 -9.29 1.31
C ARG A 370 19.76 -9.33 -0.03
N GLN A 371 18.53 -8.83 -0.09
CA GLN A 371 17.73 -8.84 -1.30
C GLN A 371 18.27 -7.88 -2.37
N VAL A 372 18.73 -6.69 -1.98
CA VAL A 372 19.37 -5.74 -2.88
C VAL A 372 20.66 -6.33 -3.46
N ARG A 373 21.52 -6.92 -2.62
CA ARG A 373 22.75 -7.60 -3.07
C ARG A 373 22.46 -8.76 -4.02
N ARG A 374 21.43 -9.57 -3.75
CA ARG A 374 21.01 -10.67 -4.63
C ARG A 374 20.59 -10.14 -6.01
N LYS A 375 19.75 -9.10 -6.06
CA LYS A 375 19.33 -8.47 -7.33
C LYS A 375 20.50 -7.85 -8.09
N GLN A 376 21.47 -7.26 -7.41
CA GLN A 376 22.68 -6.72 -8.03
C GLN A 376 23.53 -7.83 -8.66
N LYS A 377 23.74 -8.95 -7.95
CA LYS A 377 24.46 -10.12 -8.46
C LYS A 377 23.76 -10.72 -9.68
N GLU A 378 22.44 -10.91 -9.63
CA GLU A 378 21.64 -11.40 -10.76
C GLU A 378 21.76 -10.50 -12.00
N ARG A 379 21.78 -9.18 -11.81
CA ARG A 379 21.99 -8.22 -12.90
C ARG A 379 23.39 -8.31 -13.49
N GLY A 380 24.42 -8.37 -12.64
CA GLY A 380 25.81 -8.54 -13.09
C GLY A 380 26.01 -9.81 -13.92
N MET A 381 25.43 -10.94 -13.49
CA MET A 381 25.49 -12.20 -14.25
C MET A 381 24.78 -12.11 -15.60
N ARG A 382 23.64 -11.39 -15.69
CA ARG A 382 22.93 -11.19 -16.96
C ARG A 382 23.71 -10.29 -17.92
N SER A 383 24.31 -9.23 -17.41
CA SER A 383 25.17 -8.34 -18.21
C SER A 383 26.39 -9.08 -18.73
N ALA A 384 27.03 -9.92 -17.90
CA ALA A 384 28.16 -10.76 -18.33
C ALA A 384 27.75 -11.75 -19.44
N ARG A 385 26.61 -12.43 -19.28
CA ARG A 385 26.06 -13.36 -20.31
C ARG A 385 25.62 -12.69 -21.61
N ALA A 386 25.33 -11.40 -21.59
CA ALA A 386 24.96 -10.65 -22.79
C ALA A 386 26.19 -10.07 -23.51
N ALA A 387 27.35 -10.04 -22.84
CA ALA A 387 28.62 -9.60 -23.40
C ALA A 387 29.47 -10.74 -23.99
N THR A 388 29.17 -11.99 -23.62
CA THR A 388 29.63 -13.23 -24.26
C THR A 388 28.67 -13.67 -25.34
#